data_AF-A0AAV8CMI5-F1
#
_entry.id   AF-A0AAV8CMI5-F1
#
_cell.length_a   1.000
_cell.length_b   1.000
_cell.length_c   1.000
_cell.angle_alpha   90.00
_cell.angle_beta   90.00
_cell.angle_gamma   90.00
#
_symmetry.space_group_name_H-M   'P 1'
#
loop_
_entity.id
_entity.type
_entity.pdbx_description
1 polymer ?
#
loop_
_entity_poly.entity_id
_entity_poly.type
_entity_poly.pdbx_seq_one_letter_code
_entity_poly.pdbx_strand_id
1 'polypeptide(L)'
;MKSTKTTNNNTATPFPSPLSYEPTSVLDPRATSSPASALSATTADPCNIIQPSNPLDESDALSWLLYEKDNLSPPLKPYHHNFTDDLLDPFQPQITSFTHEYNHLELLIQASHLIDTGDLQLAHQFLARLNQYFPSPSGVPIHRAAFYFKEALLSALSLHDRPAESPLSAVEVVCRINAQRLFSDLSPIPRFASFTANQSILEALDTIGQPPPSIHVIDFDLGLGGQWSSFSQAVAARSCLARLVPPAIRLTAVVQNRTPETTLAAENLCDFAQSLGLRFSVDIVCVAGIGFHALGRIQLIQGEPVAVVLSPAKVCIKSSGTDTYKLLQHFLQIAVPRVVVSLDTDCFNPTSLSQSVASGLEFYGSLIESVEAAAASTGMGGEAVRRVEWGIFRPKISEVVGSWCGQSEPFHEMLAGARLTPVGFSQNVVAQAEWLVRGASIDGYQVARRDASLVLSWHGKDLVVTSAWRS
;
A
#
# COMPACT_ATOMS: atom_id res chain seq x y z
N MET A 1 -35.08 -57.21 45.86
CA MET A 1 -34.73 -56.66 47.19
C MET A 1 -34.34 -55.18 47.03
N LYS A 2 -34.80 -54.28 47.92
CA LYS A 2 -34.36 -52.87 48.14
C LYS A 2 -34.29 -51.91 46.91
N SER A 3 -34.85 -50.70 46.90
CA SER A 3 -35.88 -50.09 47.76
C SER A 3 -36.49 -48.80 47.12
N THR A 4 -37.77 -48.54 47.40
CA THR A 4 -38.46 -47.23 47.63
C THR A 4 -37.64 -45.92 47.55
N LYS A 5 -38.12 -44.72 47.13
CA LYS A 5 -39.45 -44.07 46.84
C LYS A 5 -39.12 -42.63 46.27
N THR A 6 -39.94 -41.67 45.82
CA THR A 6 -41.38 -41.36 45.51
C THR A 6 -41.35 -40.08 44.62
N THR A 7 -42.07 -39.92 43.50
CA THR A 7 -43.45 -39.35 43.30
C THR A 7 -43.86 -38.13 44.15
N ASN A 8 -44.62 -37.12 43.68
CA ASN A 8 -44.91 -36.52 42.35
C ASN A 8 -45.78 -35.24 42.56
N ASN A 9 -45.99 -34.41 41.50
CA ASN A 9 -47.10 -33.41 41.35
C ASN A 9 -47.17 -32.16 42.29
N ASN A 10 -47.91 -31.06 41.98
CA ASN A 10 -48.14 -30.31 40.72
C ASN A 10 -48.86 -28.94 40.99
N THR A 11 -48.97 -28.08 39.97
CA THR A 11 -50.02 -27.04 39.70
C THR A 11 -50.22 -25.74 40.54
N ALA A 12 -50.37 -24.64 39.78
CA ALA A 12 -51.34 -23.50 39.91
C ALA A 12 -50.89 -22.09 40.40
N THR A 13 -51.54 -21.08 39.79
CA THR A 13 -51.43 -19.60 39.85
C THR A 13 -52.68 -18.99 40.56
N PRO A 14 -52.93 -17.65 40.73
CA PRO A 14 -52.37 -16.46 40.04
C PRO A 14 -52.18 -15.14 40.86
N PHE A 15 -51.94 -14.05 40.11
CA PHE A 15 -51.96 -12.59 40.39
C PHE A 15 -52.98 -12.06 41.43
N PRO A 16 -52.68 -10.91 42.11
CA PRO A 16 -53.07 -9.58 41.56
C PRO A 16 -52.09 -8.40 41.73
N SER A 17 -52.21 -7.42 40.84
CA SER A 17 -51.91 -5.98 41.04
C SER A 17 -53.27 -5.22 41.13
N PRO A 18 -53.42 -3.91 41.46
CA PRO A 18 -52.77 -2.77 40.74
C PRO A 18 -52.61 -1.45 41.55
N LEU A 19 -52.36 -0.32 40.84
CA LEU A 19 -52.56 1.10 41.22
C LEU A 19 -51.60 1.73 42.28
N SER A 20 -51.23 3.02 42.22
CA SER A 20 -51.44 4.04 41.16
C SER A 20 -50.61 5.33 41.34
N TYR A 21 -50.46 6.05 40.23
CA TYR A 21 -50.33 7.51 40.09
C TYR A 21 -48.94 8.17 40.16
N GLU A 22 -48.88 9.38 39.59
CA GLU A 22 -47.71 9.96 38.91
C GLU A 22 -47.54 11.48 39.29
N PRO A 23 -47.09 12.45 38.46
CA PRO A 23 -45.92 13.28 38.79
C PRO A 23 -46.24 14.77 39.06
N THR A 24 -45.20 15.55 39.36
CA THR A 24 -45.20 17.02 39.22
C THR A 24 -43.97 17.54 38.47
N SER A 25 -44.24 18.53 37.62
CA SER A 25 -43.26 19.42 36.96
C SER A 25 -43.44 20.85 37.56
N VAL A 26 -42.84 21.97 37.13
CA VAL A 26 -42.29 22.38 35.82
C VAL A 26 -41.16 23.43 36.01
N LEU A 27 -40.54 23.81 34.87
CA LEU A 27 -40.01 25.14 34.48
C LEU A 27 -40.22 26.35 35.43
N ASP A 28 -39.39 27.41 35.49
CA ASP A 28 -38.09 27.73 34.85
C ASP A 28 -37.43 29.01 35.50
N PRO A 29 -37.18 30.17 34.86
CA PRO A 29 -35.81 30.70 34.72
C PRO A 29 -35.40 31.91 35.59
N ARG A 30 -34.07 32.18 35.55
CA ARG A 30 -33.36 33.46 35.82
C ARG A 30 -33.35 34.02 37.26
N ALA A 31 -32.18 33.89 37.89
CA ALA A 31 -31.63 34.89 38.82
C ALA A 31 -30.11 35.04 38.59
N THR A 32 -29.54 36.21 38.89
CA THR A 32 -28.15 36.58 38.55
C THR A 32 -27.25 36.70 39.78
N SER A 33 -26.00 36.22 39.71
CA SER A 33 -24.78 37.04 39.95
C SER A 33 -23.49 36.20 40.13
N SER A 34 -22.39 36.75 39.61
CA SER A 34 -21.00 36.48 40.04
C SER A 34 -20.65 37.42 41.23
N PRO A 35 -19.58 37.25 42.05
CA PRO A 35 -18.25 36.78 41.61
C PRO A 35 -17.35 36.03 42.62
N ALA A 36 -16.12 35.77 42.16
CA ALA A 36 -14.85 35.72 42.91
C ALA A 36 -14.46 34.44 43.71
N SER A 37 -13.56 33.67 43.07
CA SER A 37 -12.21 33.34 43.58
C SER A 37 -12.01 32.60 44.91
N ALA A 38 -11.70 31.30 44.82
CA ALA A 38 -10.73 30.62 45.69
C ALA A 38 -10.06 29.45 44.93
N LEU A 39 -8.81 29.12 45.26
CA LEU A 39 -8.08 27.99 44.64
C LEU A 39 -8.38 26.67 45.37
N SER A 40 -8.51 25.58 44.63
CA SER A 40 -8.02 24.25 45.03
C SER A 40 -7.93 23.33 43.81
N ALA A 41 -6.95 22.44 43.79
CA ALA A 41 -6.76 21.50 42.69
C ALA A 41 -7.60 20.23 42.88
N THR A 42 -8.03 19.60 41.78
CA THR A 42 -8.52 18.21 41.83
C THR A 42 -8.26 17.49 40.51
N THR A 43 -7.93 16.21 40.66
CA THR A 43 -7.87 15.13 39.67
C THR A 43 -8.69 15.31 38.39
N ALA A 44 -8.06 15.10 37.23
CA ALA A 44 -8.74 14.92 35.95
C ALA A 44 -8.88 13.42 35.62
N ASP A 45 -10.10 12.96 35.32
CA ASP A 45 -10.37 11.59 34.88
C ASP A 45 -9.98 11.38 33.40
N PRO A 46 -9.18 10.35 33.06
CA PRO A 46 -8.69 10.15 31.70
C PRO A 46 -9.64 9.28 30.85
N CYS A 47 -10.89 9.72 30.65
CA CYS A 47 -11.83 9.09 29.71
C CYS A 47 -12.93 10.07 29.21
N ASN A 48 -12.57 10.95 28.27
CA ASN A 48 -13.53 11.63 27.41
C ASN A 48 -13.04 11.54 25.96
N ILE A 49 -13.76 10.78 25.12
CA ILE A 49 -13.40 10.58 23.71
C ILE A 49 -13.90 11.79 22.92
N ILE A 50 -12.99 12.71 22.63
CA ILE A 50 -13.23 13.80 21.68
C ILE A 50 -13.22 13.19 20.27
N GLN A 51 -14.31 13.35 19.52
CA GLN A 51 -14.29 13.06 18.08
C GLN A 51 -13.36 14.05 17.38
N PRO A 52 -12.39 13.61 16.55
CA PRO A 52 -11.50 14.52 15.86
C PRO A 52 -12.28 15.33 14.82
N SER A 53 -12.35 16.65 15.03
CA SER A 53 -12.86 17.61 14.05
C SER A 53 -11.88 17.74 12.88
N ASN A 54 -12.34 17.51 11.65
CA ASN A 54 -11.54 17.68 10.43
C ASN A 54 -10.88 19.07 10.36
N PRO A 55 -9.54 19.15 10.16
CA PRO A 55 -8.85 20.42 9.96
C PRO A 55 -7.99 20.41 8.68
N LEU A 56 -8.65 20.39 7.52
CA LEU A 56 -8.05 20.82 6.23
C LEU A 56 -9.12 21.55 5.44
N ASP A 57 -8.94 22.86 5.24
CA ASP A 57 -9.81 23.68 4.40
C ASP A 57 -9.28 23.64 2.97
N GLU A 58 -9.88 22.78 2.13
CA GLU A 58 -9.32 22.39 0.82
C GLU A 58 -9.39 23.52 -0.26
N SER A 59 -9.97 24.69 0.05
CA SER A 59 -10.26 25.77 -0.91
C SER A 59 -9.04 26.60 -1.35
N ASP A 60 -8.23 27.10 -0.41
CA ASP A 60 -7.15 28.06 -0.72
C ASP A 60 -5.99 27.40 -1.49
N ALA A 61 -5.69 26.13 -1.18
CA ALA A 61 -4.63 25.37 -1.84
C ALA A 61 -4.92 25.03 -3.32
N LEU A 62 -6.17 25.16 -3.77
CA LEU A 62 -6.56 24.98 -5.18
C LEU A 62 -6.63 26.32 -5.93
N SER A 63 -6.82 27.43 -5.21
CA SER A 63 -7.06 28.75 -5.80
C SER A 63 -5.83 29.34 -6.49
N TRP A 64 -4.61 29.03 -6.03
CA TRP A 64 -3.37 29.46 -6.70
C TRP A 64 -3.06 28.64 -7.97
N LEU A 65 -3.31 27.32 -7.94
CA LEU A 65 -3.06 26.40 -9.06
C LEU A 65 -3.86 26.73 -10.33
N LEU A 66 -5.01 27.40 -10.18
CA LEU A 66 -5.82 27.85 -11.32
C LEU A 66 -5.30 29.15 -11.96
N TYR A 67 -4.39 29.88 -11.32
CA TYR A 67 -3.97 31.22 -11.75
C TYR A 67 -2.74 31.24 -12.67
N GLU A 68 -1.89 30.21 -12.65
CA GLU A 68 -0.68 30.13 -13.50
C GLU A 68 -0.96 29.64 -14.94
N LYS A 69 -2.22 29.36 -15.29
CA LYS A 69 -2.58 28.66 -16.54
C LYS A 69 -2.38 29.48 -17.83
N ASP A 70 -2.25 30.80 -17.73
CA ASP A 70 -2.26 31.72 -18.87
C ASP A 70 -0.87 32.22 -19.33
N ASN A 71 0.23 31.70 -18.77
CA ASN A 71 1.61 32.09 -19.15
C ASN A 71 2.49 30.93 -19.63
N LEU A 72 2.04 30.24 -20.69
CA LEU A 72 2.89 29.35 -21.49
C LEU A 72 2.96 29.81 -22.96
N SER A 73 4.17 29.83 -23.51
CA SER A 73 4.47 30.28 -24.87
C SER A 73 3.75 29.44 -25.95
N PRO A 74 3.43 30.02 -27.13
CA PRO A 74 2.59 29.36 -28.12
C PRO A 74 3.24 28.09 -28.73
N PRO A 75 2.45 27.08 -29.11
CA PRO A 75 2.95 25.84 -29.69
C PRO A 75 3.60 26.05 -31.05
N LEU A 76 4.64 25.24 -31.34
CA LEU A 76 5.27 25.17 -32.65
C LEU A 76 4.27 24.67 -33.70
N LYS A 77 4.26 25.31 -34.88
CA LYS A 77 3.33 24.97 -35.96
C LYS A 77 3.66 23.61 -36.58
N PRO A 78 2.66 22.76 -36.90
CA PRO A 78 2.88 21.59 -37.73
C PRO A 78 3.25 21.99 -39.16
N TYR A 79 4.23 21.30 -39.74
CA TYR A 79 4.57 21.45 -41.16
C TYR A 79 3.55 20.70 -42.02
N HIS A 80 2.73 21.44 -42.77
CA HIS A 80 1.92 20.87 -43.84
C HIS A 80 2.81 20.57 -45.05
N HIS A 81 3.02 19.29 -45.37
CA HIS A 81 3.34 18.87 -46.72
C HIS A 81 2.08 18.37 -47.40
N ASN A 82 1.71 18.99 -48.52
CA ASN A 82 0.56 18.57 -49.32
C ASN A 82 0.90 17.27 -50.05
N PHE A 83 0.13 16.21 -49.81
CA PHE A 83 0.04 15.09 -50.75
C PHE A 83 -1.00 15.44 -51.82
N THR A 84 -0.62 15.20 -53.07
CA THR A 84 -1.55 15.08 -54.21
C THR A 84 -1.80 13.61 -54.50
N ASP A 85 -2.91 13.34 -55.19
CA ASP A 85 -3.50 12.02 -55.36
C ASP A 85 -2.74 11.06 -56.30
N ASP A 86 -3.24 9.82 -56.33
CA ASP A 86 -2.95 8.72 -57.28
C ASP A 86 -1.51 8.18 -57.35
N LEU A 87 -1.35 6.93 -56.90
CA LEU A 87 -1.36 5.80 -57.84
C LEU A 87 -1.74 4.49 -57.12
N LEU A 88 -2.53 3.65 -57.79
CA LEU A 88 -3.04 2.37 -57.28
C LEU A 88 -2.02 1.23 -57.48
N ASP A 89 -1.73 0.47 -56.42
CA ASP A 89 -0.96 -0.78 -56.48
C ASP A 89 -1.85 -1.98 -56.07
N PRO A 90 -2.21 -2.91 -56.98
CA PRO A 90 -3.38 -3.79 -56.80
C PRO A 90 -3.11 -5.11 -56.06
N PHE A 91 -2.18 -5.17 -55.10
CA PHE A 91 -1.91 -6.39 -54.32
C PHE A 91 -1.73 -6.17 -52.81
N GLN A 92 -2.84 -6.18 -52.06
CA GLN A 92 -2.85 -6.48 -50.62
C GLN A 92 -3.81 -7.63 -50.30
N PRO A 93 -3.35 -8.72 -49.65
CA PRO A 93 -4.24 -9.71 -49.07
C PRO A 93 -4.92 -9.11 -47.82
N GLN A 94 -6.25 -9.22 -47.73
CA GLN A 94 -6.99 -8.72 -46.57
C GLN A 94 -6.74 -9.58 -45.32
N ILE A 95 -5.83 -9.14 -44.45
CA ILE A 95 -5.56 -9.77 -43.16
C ILE A 95 -6.26 -8.98 -42.05
N THR A 96 -7.43 -9.48 -41.66
CA THR A 96 -8.14 -9.31 -40.38
C THR A 96 -7.56 -8.30 -39.38
N SER A 97 -8.31 -7.23 -39.09
CA SER A 97 -7.93 -6.14 -38.18
C SER A 97 -7.62 -6.54 -36.73
N PHE A 98 -7.97 -7.76 -36.30
CA PHE A 98 -7.76 -8.25 -34.93
C PHE A 98 -6.35 -8.78 -34.65
N THR A 99 -5.51 -9.01 -35.67
CA THR A 99 -4.13 -9.51 -35.44
C THR A 99 -3.14 -8.41 -35.09
N HIS A 100 -3.43 -7.15 -35.43
CA HIS A 100 -2.46 -6.07 -35.35
C HIS A 100 -2.27 -5.51 -33.93
N GLU A 101 -3.26 -5.63 -33.05
CA GLU A 101 -3.18 -5.06 -31.69
C GLU A 101 -2.14 -5.81 -30.82
N TYR A 102 -2.18 -7.15 -30.84
CA TYR A 102 -1.22 -8.01 -30.15
C TYR A 102 0.22 -7.78 -30.59
N ASN A 103 0.46 -7.51 -31.88
CA ASN A 103 1.81 -7.27 -32.43
C ASN A 103 2.55 -6.12 -31.74
N HIS A 104 1.85 -5.08 -31.25
CA HIS A 104 2.50 -3.94 -30.59
C HIS A 104 2.87 -4.22 -29.13
N LEU A 105 2.10 -5.07 -28.44
CA LEU A 105 2.47 -5.57 -27.12
C LEU A 105 3.62 -6.59 -27.24
N GLU A 106 3.60 -7.43 -28.27
CA GLU A 106 4.70 -8.36 -28.55
C GLU A 106 6.01 -7.61 -28.89
N LEU A 107 5.96 -6.55 -29.70
CA LEU A 107 7.13 -5.69 -29.96
C LEU A 107 7.74 -5.07 -28.69
N LEU A 108 6.93 -4.81 -27.65
CA LEU A 108 7.40 -4.29 -26.36
C LEU A 108 8.08 -5.38 -25.51
N ILE A 109 7.57 -6.61 -25.57
CA ILE A 109 8.17 -7.80 -24.95
C ILE A 109 9.46 -8.21 -25.68
N GLN A 110 9.50 -8.10 -27.01
CA GLN A 110 10.70 -8.29 -27.82
C GLN A 110 11.75 -7.21 -27.53
N ALA A 111 11.35 -5.93 -27.40
CA ALA A 111 12.26 -4.85 -27.03
C ALA A 111 12.92 -5.05 -25.66
N SER A 112 12.18 -5.59 -24.68
CA SER A 112 12.73 -5.94 -23.37
C SER A 112 13.62 -7.19 -23.40
N HIS A 113 13.31 -8.18 -24.25
CA HIS A 113 14.22 -9.30 -24.50
C HIS A 113 15.54 -8.85 -25.13
N LEU A 114 15.50 -7.92 -26.08
CA LEU A 114 16.69 -7.36 -26.72
C LEU A 114 17.59 -6.60 -25.72
N ILE A 115 16.99 -5.98 -24.69
CA ILE A 115 17.71 -5.38 -23.56
C ILE A 115 18.37 -6.47 -22.69
N ASP A 116 17.67 -7.56 -22.35
CA ASP A 116 18.30 -8.72 -21.64
C ASP A 116 19.50 -9.28 -22.42
N THR A 117 19.42 -9.36 -23.75
CA THR A 117 20.49 -9.89 -24.61
C THR A 117 21.56 -8.87 -25.02
N GLY A 118 21.42 -7.60 -24.62
CA GLY A 118 22.39 -6.54 -24.88
C GLY A 118 22.35 -5.89 -26.28
N ASP A 119 21.35 -6.17 -27.12
CA ASP A 119 21.15 -5.44 -28.38
C ASP A 119 20.34 -4.16 -28.14
N LEU A 120 21.00 -3.21 -27.47
CA LEU A 120 20.42 -1.94 -27.08
C LEU A 120 20.04 -1.07 -28.30
N GLN A 121 20.71 -1.25 -29.44
CA GLN A 121 20.45 -0.48 -30.66
C GLN A 121 19.16 -0.95 -31.36
N LEU A 122 18.92 -2.27 -31.43
CA LEU A 122 17.70 -2.82 -32.01
C LEU A 122 16.51 -2.64 -31.04
N ALA A 123 16.74 -2.79 -29.74
CA ALA A 123 15.75 -2.44 -28.70
C ALA A 123 15.30 -0.97 -28.79
N HIS A 124 16.24 -0.03 -28.95
CA HIS A 124 15.91 1.39 -29.13
C HIS A 124 15.08 1.64 -30.38
N GLN A 125 15.37 0.98 -31.51
CA GLN A 125 14.57 1.09 -32.73
C GLN A 125 13.13 0.57 -32.54
N PHE A 126 12.95 -0.54 -31.81
CA PHE A 126 11.63 -1.09 -31.51
C PHE A 126 10.82 -0.13 -30.61
N LEU A 127 11.42 0.37 -29.53
CA LEU A 127 10.77 1.35 -28.65
C LEU A 127 10.47 2.69 -29.35
N ALA A 128 11.37 3.15 -30.23
CA ALA A 128 11.16 4.33 -31.06
C ALA A 128 9.97 4.16 -32.03
N ARG A 129 9.81 2.97 -32.62
CA ARG A 129 8.63 2.63 -33.43
C ARG A 129 7.35 2.59 -32.58
N LEU A 130 7.41 2.08 -31.35
CA LEU A 130 6.28 2.04 -30.43
C LEU A 130 5.75 3.42 -30.01
N ASN A 131 6.51 4.51 -30.19
CA ASN A 131 6.00 5.87 -30.00
C ASN A 131 4.85 6.24 -30.96
N GLN A 132 4.73 5.57 -32.12
CA GLN A 132 3.61 5.81 -33.05
C GLN A 132 2.29 5.17 -32.56
N TYR A 133 2.38 4.07 -31.81
CA TYR A 133 1.23 3.29 -31.33
C TYR A 133 0.86 3.64 -29.88
N PHE A 134 1.85 3.99 -29.06
CA PHE A 134 1.69 4.47 -27.69
C PHE A 134 2.32 5.88 -27.54
N PRO A 135 1.74 6.93 -28.15
CA PRO A 135 2.21 8.32 -28.03
C PRO A 135 1.82 8.99 -26.71
N SER A 136 0.82 8.46 -26.01
CA SER A 136 0.29 8.95 -24.73
C SER A 136 -0.35 7.78 -23.96
N PRO A 137 -0.57 7.89 -22.63
CA PRO A 137 -1.29 6.86 -21.88
C PRO A 137 -2.79 6.94 -22.19
N SER A 138 -3.23 6.39 -23.33
CA SER A 138 -4.61 6.47 -23.81
C SER A 138 -5.12 5.13 -24.34
N GLY A 139 -6.42 5.05 -24.60
CA GLY A 139 -7.10 3.79 -24.92
C GLY A 139 -7.35 2.92 -23.68
N VAL A 140 -7.41 1.60 -23.90
CA VAL A 140 -7.72 0.59 -22.89
C VAL A 140 -6.62 0.46 -21.80
N PRO A 141 -6.95 -0.04 -20.59
CA PRO A 141 -6.01 -0.18 -19.47
C PRO A 141 -4.65 -0.82 -19.83
N ILE A 142 -4.62 -1.89 -20.62
CA ILE A 142 -3.36 -2.54 -21.02
C ILE A 142 -2.50 -1.69 -21.98
N HIS A 143 -3.09 -0.84 -22.82
CA HIS A 143 -2.34 0.11 -23.66
C HIS A 143 -1.75 1.27 -22.84
N ARG A 144 -2.42 1.66 -21.75
CA ARG A 144 -1.88 2.63 -20.79
C ARG A 144 -0.72 2.05 -20.00
N ALA A 145 -0.82 0.79 -19.56
CA ALA A 145 0.32 0.05 -19.01
C ALA A 145 1.48 -0.03 -20.04
N ALA A 146 1.20 -0.38 -21.30
CA ALA A 146 2.20 -0.47 -22.36
C ALA A 146 2.92 0.87 -22.62
N PHE A 147 2.20 2.00 -22.59
CA PHE A 147 2.81 3.32 -22.62
C PHE A 147 3.85 3.49 -21.49
N TYR A 148 3.47 3.21 -20.23
CA TYR A 148 4.38 3.39 -19.10
C TYR A 148 5.59 2.43 -19.14
N PHE A 149 5.41 1.18 -19.57
CA PHE A 149 6.54 0.24 -19.77
C PHE A 149 7.48 0.71 -20.88
N LYS A 150 6.95 1.20 -22.00
CA LYS A 150 7.74 1.76 -23.11
C LYS A 150 8.55 2.99 -22.66
N GLU A 151 7.94 3.91 -21.92
CA GLU A 151 8.65 5.07 -21.34
C GLU A 151 9.73 4.66 -20.33
N ALA A 152 9.47 3.65 -19.50
CA ALA A 152 10.45 3.12 -18.54
C ALA A 152 11.66 2.45 -19.23
N LEU A 153 11.42 1.65 -20.27
CA LEU A 153 12.49 1.02 -21.06
C LEU A 153 13.32 2.04 -21.85
N LEU A 154 12.67 3.06 -22.44
CA LEU A 154 13.37 4.19 -23.07
C LEU A 154 14.20 4.98 -22.06
N SER A 155 13.71 5.15 -20.84
CA SER A 155 14.46 5.79 -19.75
C SER A 155 15.66 4.95 -19.34
N ALA A 156 15.50 3.64 -19.16
CA ALA A 156 16.59 2.72 -18.81
C ALA A 156 17.73 2.72 -19.85
N LEU A 157 17.40 2.68 -21.15
CA LEU A 157 18.38 2.84 -22.23
C LEU A 157 19.10 4.20 -22.21
N SER A 158 18.48 5.24 -21.64
CA SER A 158 19.01 6.60 -21.58
C SER A 158 19.82 6.90 -20.31
N LEU A 159 19.87 5.97 -19.34
CA LEU A 159 20.49 6.20 -18.03
C LEU A 159 22.01 5.97 -17.99
N HIS A 160 22.63 5.43 -19.05
CA HIS A 160 24.10 5.22 -19.08
C HIS A 160 24.94 6.50 -18.96
N ASP A 161 24.39 7.67 -19.31
CA ASP A 161 25.09 8.98 -19.30
C ASP A 161 24.51 10.03 -18.32
N ARG A 162 23.59 9.64 -17.42
CA ARG A 162 22.93 10.60 -16.50
C ARG A 162 23.44 10.53 -15.06
N PRO A 163 23.67 11.68 -14.39
CA PRO A 163 23.84 11.72 -12.95
C PRO A 163 22.53 11.32 -12.23
N ALA A 164 22.63 11.05 -10.92
CA ALA A 164 21.52 10.62 -10.08
C ALA A 164 20.28 11.52 -10.21
N GLU A 165 19.10 10.92 -10.04
CA GLU A 165 17.80 11.59 -10.21
C GLU A 165 17.71 12.90 -9.42
N SER A 166 17.25 13.95 -10.09
CA SER A 166 16.97 15.25 -9.46
C SER A 166 15.90 15.07 -8.37
N PRO A 167 16.06 15.66 -7.17
CA PRO A 167 15.03 15.64 -6.14
C PRO A 167 13.69 16.13 -6.67
N LEU A 168 12.60 15.43 -6.32
CA LEU A 168 11.24 15.82 -6.70
C LEU A 168 10.94 17.25 -6.22
N SER A 169 10.30 18.04 -7.08
CA SER A 169 9.80 19.36 -6.70
C SER A 169 8.69 19.25 -5.66
N ALA A 170 8.45 20.32 -4.89
CA ALA A 170 7.36 20.36 -3.91
C ALA A 170 5.97 20.10 -4.54
N VAL A 171 5.79 20.47 -5.82
CA VAL A 171 4.56 20.20 -6.58
C VAL A 171 4.42 18.70 -6.87
N GLU A 172 5.49 18.04 -7.33
CA GLU A 172 5.47 16.58 -7.58
C GLU A 172 5.25 15.78 -6.29
N VAL A 173 5.84 16.23 -5.16
CA VAL A 173 5.58 15.69 -3.82
C VAL A 173 4.09 15.76 -3.46
N VAL A 174 3.45 16.92 -3.62
CA VAL A 174 2.01 17.10 -3.33
C VAL A 174 1.15 16.26 -4.28
N CYS A 175 1.47 16.22 -5.57
CA CYS A 175 0.79 15.36 -6.55
C CYS A 175 0.89 13.87 -6.20
N ARG A 176 2.07 13.41 -5.72
CA ARG A 176 2.28 12.03 -5.29
C ARG A 176 1.50 11.68 -4.03
N ILE A 177 1.42 12.60 -3.06
CA ILE A 177 0.58 12.46 -1.86
C ILE A 177 -0.91 12.40 -2.25
N ASN A 178 -1.37 13.26 -3.16
CA ASN A 178 -2.74 13.26 -3.67
C ASN A 178 -3.09 11.92 -4.36
N ALA A 179 -2.18 11.41 -5.20
CA ALA A 179 -2.32 10.10 -5.85
C ALA A 179 -2.40 8.94 -4.84
N GLN A 180 -1.69 9.01 -3.70
CA GLN A 180 -1.74 7.98 -2.65
C GLN A 180 -3.06 8.00 -1.88
N ARG A 181 -3.66 9.18 -1.64
CA ARG A 181 -5.04 9.31 -1.14
C ARG A 181 -6.04 8.71 -2.13
N LEU A 182 -6.03 9.19 -3.37
CA LEU A 182 -6.93 8.71 -4.44
C LEU A 182 -6.86 7.19 -4.65
N PHE A 183 -5.67 6.58 -4.60
CA PHE A 183 -5.54 5.12 -4.72
C PHE A 183 -6.08 4.35 -3.51
N SER A 184 -6.05 4.94 -2.31
CA SER A 184 -6.61 4.35 -1.08
C SER A 184 -8.15 4.46 -1.02
N ASP A 185 -8.69 5.51 -1.63
CA ASP A 185 -10.12 5.74 -1.81
C ASP A 185 -10.68 4.81 -2.90
N LEU A 186 -10.01 4.73 -4.06
CA LEU A 186 -10.44 3.96 -5.24
C LEU A 186 -10.07 2.46 -5.23
N SER A 187 -9.23 2.00 -4.31
CA SER A 187 -8.82 0.59 -4.25
C SER A 187 -8.80 0.03 -2.82
N PRO A 188 -9.26 -1.23 -2.60
CA PRO A 188 -9.06 -1.92 -1.33
C PRO A 188 -7.60 -2.30 -1.09
N ILE A 189 -6.73 -2.28 -2.11
CA ILE A 189 -5.35 -2.79 -2.04
C ILE A 189 -4.52 -2.21 -0.87
N PRO A 190 -4.42 -0.88 -0.66
CA PRO A 190 -3.60 -0.34 0.43
C PRO A 190 -4.16 -0.72 1.81
N ARG A 191 -5.49 -0.76 1.93
CA ARG A 191 -6.18 -1.18 3.16
C ARG A 191 -5.97 -2.67 3.43
N PHE A 192 -6.03 -3.53 2.41
CA PHE A 192 -5.81 -4.98 2.50
C PHE A 192 -4.41 -5.30 3.01
N ALA A 193 -3.38 -4.76 2.35
CA ALA A 193 -1.99 -4.94 2.78
C ALA A 193 -1.79 -4.43 4.23
N SER A 194 -2.29 -3.24 4.54
CA SER A 194 -2.14 -2.64 5.87
C SER A 194 -2.80 -3.48 6.98
N PHE A 195 -4.06 -3.91 6.82
CA PHE A 195 -4.74 -4.63 7.91
C PHE A 195 -4.24 -6.08 8.04
N THR A 196 -3.95 -6.77 6.93
CA THR A 196 -3.42 -8.16 7.00
C THR A 196 -2.06 -8.19 7.68
N ALA A 197 -1.19 -7.22 7.41
CA ALA A 197 0.06 -7.05 8.13
C ALA A 197 -0.16 -6.66 9.60
N ASN A 198 -0.93 -5.59 9.87
CA ASN A 198 -1.13 -5.10 11.23
C ASN A 198 -1.76 -6.14 12.17
N GLN A 199 -2.77 -6.89 11.72
CA GLN A 199 -3.35 -7.95 12.56
C GLN A 199 -2.37 -9.12 12.77
N SER A 200 -1.57 -9.49 11.76
CA SER A 200 -0.55 -10.54 11.92
C SER A 200 0.52 -10.17 12.95
N ILE A 201 0.89 -8.89 13.02
CA ILE A 201 1.78 -8.33 14.03
C ILE A 201 1.12 -8.36 15.40
N LEU A 202 -0.10 -7.84 15.52
CA LEU A 202 -0.83 -7.81 16.79
C LEU A 202 -1.08 -9.21 17.35
N GLU A 203 -1.56 -10.16 16.55
CA GLU A 203 -1.75 -11.56 16.95
C GLU A 203 -0.43 -12.26 17.32
N ALA A 204 0.71 -11.87 16.74
CA ALA A 204 2.02 -12.39 17.12
C ALA A 204 2.49 -11.83 18.47
N LEU A 205 2.21 -10.55 18.76
CA LEU A 205 2.49 -9.90 20.04
C LEU A 205 1.60 -10.44 21.16
N ASP A 206 0.33 -10.72 20.89
CA ASP A 206 -0.61 -11.31 21.86
C ASP A 206 -0.07 -12.65 22.44
N THR A 207 0.73 -13.41 21.67
CA THR A 207 1.36 -14.67 22.13
C THR A 207 2.40 -14.50 23.24
N ILE A 208 2.84 -13.28 23.55
CA ILE A 208 3.85 -13.01 24.59
C ILE A 208 3.22 -13.14 26.00
N GLY A 209 1.89 -13.08 26.11
CA GLY A 209 1.14 -13.33 27.35
C GLY A 209 1.22 -12.22 28.41
N GLN A 210 2.17 -11.28 28.30
CA GLN A 210 2.24 -10.02 29.02
C GLN A 210 2.56 -8.89 28.02
N PRO A 211 2.07 -7.65 28.26
CA PRO A 211 2.37 -6.51 27.40
C PRO A 211 3.88 -6.19 27.45
N PRO A 212 4.58 -6.11 26.31
CA PRO A 212 5.98 -5.69 26.29
C PRO A 212 6.09 -4.18 26.59
N PRO A 213 7.21 -3.69 27.17
CA PRO A 213 7.38 -2.27 27.46
C PRO A 213 7.60 -1.40 26.19
N SER A 214 7.99 -2.05 25.09
CA SER A 214 8.28 -1.49 23.77
C SER A 214 8.13 -2.57 22.70
N ILE A 215 7.93 -2.18 21.45
CA ILE A 215 7.85 -3.04 20.26
C ILE A 215 8.75 -2.45 19.19
N HIS A 216 9.57 -3.26 18.52
CA HIS A 216 10.35 -2.83 17.36
C HIS A 216 9.66 -3.30 16.08
N VAL A 217 9.19 -2.37 15.26
CA VAL A 217 8.72 -2.60 13.90
C VAL A 217 9.83 -2.22 12.94
N ILE A 218 10.17 -3.09 11.99
CA ILE A 218 11.12 -2.82 10.92
C ILE A 218 10.37 -2.93 9.60
N ASP A 219 10.37 -1.86 8.81
CA ASP A 219 9.50 -1.73 7.64
C ASP A 219 10.29 -1.37 6.38
N PHE A 220 10.04 -2.11 5.30
CA PHE A 220 10.65 -1.88 3.99
C PHE A 220 9.73 -1.14 3.00
N ASP A 221 8.54 -0.64 3.37
CA ASP A 221 7.74 0.25 2.49
C ASP A 221 6.90 1.30 3.25
N LEU A 222 7.58 2.19 3.99
CA LEU A 222 6.97 3.27 4.83
C LEU A 222 5.85 4.07 4.13
N GLY A 223 5.96 4.31 2.82
CA GLY A 223 4.97 5.06 2.05
C GLY A 223 4.75 6.47 2.61
N LEU A 224 3.56 6.71 3.18
CA LEU A 224 3.20 7.92 3.94
C LEU A 224 2.82 7.61 5.41
N GLY A 225 3.22 6.45 5.93
CA GLY A 225 2.94 6.02 7.30
C GLY A 225 1.51 5.52 7.56
N GLY A 226 0.58 5.55 6.60
CA GLY A 226 -0.83 5.20 6.83
C GLY A 226 -1.09 3.83 7.50
N GLN A 227 -0.29 2.82 7.17
CA GLN A 227 -0.32 1.51 7.86
C GLN A 227 0.03 1.66 9.35
N TRP A 228 1.04 2.45 9.68
CA TRP A 228 1.54 2.65 11.05
C TRP A 228 0.68 3.59 11.88
N SER A 229 -0.05 4.52 11.24
CA SER A 229 -1.15 5.24 11.88
C SER A 229 -2.27 4.27 12.30
N SER A 230 -2.68 3.37 11.39
CA SER A 230 -3.69 2.34 11.71
C SER A 230 -3.21 1.35 12.78
N PHE A 231 -1.94 0.94 12.75
CA PHE A 231 -1.34 0.10 13.79
C PHE A 231 -1.35 0.81 15.16
N SER A 232 -0.96 2.09 15.19
CA SER A 232 -0.96 2.92 16.40
C SER A 232 -2.36 3.05 17.00
N GLN A 233 -3.40 3.30 16.19
CA GLN A 233 -4.79 3.29 16.64
C GLN A 233 -5.19 1.95 17.27
N ALA A 234 -4.81 0.82 16.65
CA ALA A 234 -5.11 -0.51 17.16
C ALA A 234 -4.38 -0.82 18.48
N VAL A 235 -3.12 -0.41 18.63
CA VAL A 235 -2.34 -0.54 19.88
C VAL A 235 -2.95 0.32 21.00
N ALA A 236 -3.29 1.58 20.72
CA ALA A 236 -3.92 2.47 21.69
C ALA A 236 -5.29 1.93 22.15
N ALA A 237 -6.14 1.50 21.21
CA ALA A 237 -7.46 0.94 21.49
C ALA A 237 -7.37 -0.36 22.31
N ARG A 238 -6.51 -1.30 21.93
CA ARG A 238 -6.28 -2.56 22.68
C ARG A 238 -5.78 -2.27 24.11
N SER A 239 -4.83 -1.35 24.26
CA SER A 239 -4.27 -0.96 25.57
C SER A 239 -5.33 -0.32 26.47
N CYS A 240 -6.14 0.58 25.92
CA CYS A 240 -7.26 1.23 26.62
C CYS A 240 -8.31 0.20 27.09
N LEU A 241 -8.76 -0.70 26.20
CA LEU A 241 -9.72 -1.77 26.52
C LEU A 241 -9.19 -2.72 27.60
N ALA A 242 -7.90 -3.06 27.57
CA ALA A 242 -7.25 -3.89 28.57
C ALA A 242 -6.89 -3.14 29.88
N ARG A 243 -7.04 -1.80 29.90
CA ARG A 243 -6.57 -0.89 30.98
C ARG A 243 -5.08 -1.01 31.29
N LEU A 244 -4.28 -1.21 30.24
CA LEU A 244 -2.82 -1.34 30.31
C LEU A 244 -2.14 -0.05 29.83
N VAL A 245 -0.94 0.23 30.35
CA VAL A 245 -0.06 1.27 29.79
C VAL A 245 0.38 0.83 28.39
N PRO A 246 0.24 1.67 27.35
CA PRO A 246 0.65 1.27 26.00
C PRO A 246 2.16 1.00 25.89
N PRO A 247 2.55 0.00 25.07
CA PRO A 247 3.96 -0.20 24.70
C PRO A 247 4.48 1.04 23.97
N ALA A 248 5.80 1.27 24.02
CA ALA A 248 6.42 2.12 23.02
C ALA A 248 6.42 1.43 21.66
N ILE A 249 6.42 2.21 20.59
CA ILE A 249 6.57 1.71 19.22
C ILE A 249 7.80 2.38 18.62
N ARG A 250 8.85 1.59 18.41
CA ARG A 250 10.05 1.97 17.65
C ARG A 250 9.86 1.47 16.22
N LEU A 251 9.72 2.37 15.27
CA LEU A 251 9.63 2.05 13.85
C LEU A 251 10.98 2.34 13.18
N THR A 252 11.56 1.37 12.48
CA THR A 252 12.72 1.59 11.62
C THR A 252 12.32 1.42 10.16
N ALA A 253 12.30 2.53 9.42
CA ALA A 253 12.02 2.55 8.00
C ALA A 253 13.31 2.31 7.19
N VAL A 254 13.36 1.20 6.45
CA VAL A 254 14.45 0.85 5.54
C VAL A 254 14.14 1.42 4.15
N VAL A 255 14.80 2.50 3.78
CA VAL A 255 14.55 3.27 2.54
C VAL A 255 15.76 3.24 1.60
N GLN A 256 15.56 3.46 0.30
CA GLN A 256 16.68 3.62 -0.63
C GLN A 256 17.50 4.86 -0.26
N ASN A 257 16.86 6.02 -0.34
CA ASN A 257 17.37 7.31 0.12
C ASN A 257 16.37 7.94 1.12
N ARG A 258 16.85 8.78 2.03
CA ARG A 258 15.98 9.69 2.79
C ARG A 258 15.53 10.81 1.86
N THR A 259 14.23 10.91 1.63
CA THR A 259 13.58 11.97 0.85
C THR A 259 12.81 12.94 1.77
N PRO A 260 12.39 14.13 1.29
CA PRO A 260 11.52 15.03 2.05
C PRO A 260 10.23 14.33 2.53
N GLU A 261 9.59 13.52 1.68
CA GLU A 261 8.34 12.85 2.01
C GLU A 261 8.53 11.72 3.04
N THR A 262 9.65 10.99 2.99
CA THR A 262 9.96 9.99 4.03
C THR A 262 10.22 10.64 5.40
N THR A 263 10.71 11.88 5.42
CA THR A 263 10.94 12.65 6.64
C THR A 263 9.63 13.22 7.17
N LEU A 264 8.82 13.84 6.31
CA LEU A 264 7.48 14.33 6.64
C LEU A 264 6.53 13.20 7.12
N ALA A 265 6.61 12.01 6.50
CA ALA A 265 5.84 10.85 6.94
C ALA A 265 6.27 10.36 8.34
N ALA A 266 7.56 10.44 8.67
CA ALA A 266 8.08 10.08 9.98
C ALA A 266 7.67 11.10 11.07
N GLU A 267 7.70 12.39 10.75
CA GLU A 267 7.26 13.48 11.63
C GLU A 267 5.76 13.39 11.92
N ASN A 268 4.94 13.32 10.86
CA ASN A 268 3.48 13.15 10.97
C ASN A 268 3.09 11.89 11.76
N LEU A 269 3.85 10.80 11.67
CA LEU A 269 3.62 9.59 12.45
C LEU A 269 3.86 9.78 13.95
N CYS A 270 4.94 10.47 14.32
CA CYS A 270 5.25 10.78 15.71
C CYS A 270 4.17 11.68 16.32
N ASP A 271 3.77 12.76 15.65
CA ASP A 271 2.73 13.68 16.11
C ASP A 271 1.36 12.98 16.23
N PHE A 272 1.00 12.18 15.23
CA PHE A 272 -0.23 11.39 15.26
C PHE A 272 -0.24 10.37 16.42
N ALA A 273 0.84 9.62 16.63
CA ALA A 273 0.92 8.66 17.71
C ALA A 273 0.97 9.33 19.10
N GLN A 274 1.58 10.52 19.21
CA GLN A 274 1.52 11.35 20.42
C GLN A 274 0.08 11.80 20.71
N SER A 275 -0.72 12.13 19.69
CA SER A 275 -2.15 12.46 19.88
C SER A 275 -2.98 11.29 20.43
N LEU A 276 -2.52 10.05 20.22
CA LEU A 276 -3.10 8.82 20.79
C LEU A 276 -2.53 8.46 22.18
N GLY A 277 -1.66 9.29 22.76
CA GLY A 277 -0.99 9.03 24.04
C GLY A 277 0.10 7.96 23.99
N LEU A 278 0.62 7.62 22.80
CA LEU A 278 1.66 6.61 22.61
C LEU A 278 3.06 7.22 22.68
N ARG A 279 4.03 6.40 23.12
CA ARG A 279 5.46 6.68 22.95
C ARG A 279 5.90 6.12 21.59
N PHE A 280 6.16 6.98 20.62
CA PHE A 280 6.50 6.58 19.25
C PHE A 280 7.84 7.19 18.82
N SER A 281 8.62 6.48 18.03
CA SER A 281 9.80 7.04 17.37
C SER A 281 10.08 6.37 16.03
N VAL A 282 10.52 7.16 15.05
CA VAL A 282 10.92 6.68 13.73
C VAL A 282 12.44 6.85 13.53
N ASP A 283 13.11 5.76 13.19
CA ASP A 283 14.46 5.75 12.62
C ASP A 283 14.38 5.50 11.11
N ILE A 284 15.32 6.06 10.33
CA ILE A 284 15.35 5.94 8.86
C ILE A 284 16.72 5.45 8.41
N VAL A 285 16.80 4.17 8.06
CA VAL A 285 18.00 3.50 7.58
C VAL A 285 18.03 3.54 6.06
N CYS A 286 18.92 4.36 5.50
CA CYS A 286 19.17 4.42 4.06
C CYS A 286 20.10 3.27 3.62
N VAL A 287 19.71 2.53 2.59
CA VAL A 287 20.53 1.44 2.01
C VAL A 287 21.35 1.87 0.78
N ALA A 288 21.08 3.03 0.18
CA ALA A 288 21.86 3.50 -0.98
C ALA A 288 23.38 3.55 -0.69
N GLY A 289 24.18 3.18 -1.69
CA GLY A 289 25.64 3.18 -1.65
C GLY A 289 26.30 2.02 -0.89
N ILE A 290 25.63 1.40 0.09
CA ILE A 290 26.17 0.27 0.87
C ILE A 290 25.27 -0.98 0.89
N GLY A 291 24.11 -0.93 0.24
CA GLY A 291 23.13 -2.01 0.20
C GLY A 291 22.69 -2.46 1.59
N PHE A 292 22.41 -3.76 1.71
CA PHE A 292 21.84 -4.36 2.91
C PHE A 292 22.82 -4.47 4.09
N HIS A 293 24.10 -4.10 3.92
CA HIS A 293 25.00 -3.86 5.05
C HIS A 293 24.51 -2.71 5.95
N ALA A 294 23.67 -1.80 5.44
CA ALA A 294 22.99 -0.78 6.23
C ALA A 294 22.10 -1.36 7.34
N LEU A 295 21.59 -2.60 7.21
CA LEU A 295 20.78 -3.25 8.24
C LEU A 295 21.55 -3.46 9.56
N GLY A 296 22.89 -3.51 9.52
CA GLY A 296 23.74 -3.52 10.71
C GLY A 296 23.71 -2.21 11.53
N ARG A 297 23.03 -1.16 11.05
CA ARG A 297 22.75 0.07 11.80
C ARG A 297 21.49 -0.03 12.66
N ILE A 298 20.63 -1.01 12.42
CA ILE A 298 19.35 -1.18 13.13
C ILE A 298 19.63 -1.60 14.57
N GLN A 299 19.28 -0.73 15.52
CA GLN A 299 19.53 -0.97 16.95
C GLN A 299 18.48 -1.92 17.53
N LEU A 300 18.80 -3.20 17.59
CA LEU A 300 17.99 -4.24 18.23
C LEU A 300 18.16 -4.20 19.76
N ILE A 301 17.07 -4.26 20.53
CA ILE A 301 17.10 -4.30 22.00
C ILE A 301 16.79 -5.71 22.50
N GLN A 302 17.60 -6.23 23.42
CA GLN A 302 17.39 -7.57 23.99
C GLN A 302 16.05 -7.64 24.74
N GLY A 303 15.17 -8.55 24.31
CA GLY A 303 13.83 -8.73 24.89
C GLY A 303 12.76 -7.78 24.34
N GLU A 304 13.10 -6.85 23.44
CA GLU A 304 12.11 -6.13 22.66
C GLU A 304 11.59 -7.04 21.52
N PRO A 305 10.27 -7.29 21.41
CA PRO A 305 9.73 -8.10 20.33
C PRO A 305 9.85 -7.34 19.01
N VAL A 306 10.56 -7.96 18.06
CA VAL A 306 10.77 -7.44 16.71
C VAL A 306 9.70 -8.01 15.76
N ALA A 307 9.09 -7.15 14.95
CA ALA A 307 8.26 -7.51 13.81
C ALA A 307 8.83 -6.89 12.54
N VAL A 308 8.83 -7.62 11.42
CA VAL A 308 9.34 -7.13 10.14
C VAL A 308 8.24 -7.14 9.08
N VAL A 309 8.06 -6.04 8.36
CA VAL A 309 7.22 -5.97 7.16
C VAL A 309 8.10 -5.72 5.95
N LEU A 310 7.98 -6.58 4.94
CA LEU A 310 8.81 -6.54 3.75
C LEU A 310 8.03 -6.96 2.50
N SER A 311 8.46 -6.45 1.35
CA SER A 311 7.89 -6.79 0.05
C SER A 311 9.04 -7.27 -0.85
N PRO A 312 8.93 -8.45 -1.51
CA PRO A 312 10.03 -9.01 -2.29
C PRO A 312 10.50 -8.05 -3.39
N ALA A 313 9.58 -7.46 -4.15
CA ALA A 313 9.89 -6.43 -5.15
C ALA A 313 10.68 -5.25 -4.54
N LYS A 314 10.26 -4.72 -3.39
CA LYS A 314 10.98 -3.63 -2.70
C LYS A 314 12.34 -4.06 -2.14
N VAL A 315 12.57 -5.36 -1.92
CA VAL A 315 13.89 -5.92 -1.57
C VAL A 315 14.77 -6.03 -2.82
N CYS A 316 14.23 -6.50 -3.95
CA CYS A 316 14.93 -6.54 -5.25
C CYS A 316 15.43 -5.15 -5.67
N ILE A 317 14.53 -4.16 -5.64
CA ILE A 317 14.79 -2.77 -6.05
C ILE A 317 15.89 -2.11 -5.19
N LYS A 318 15.96 -2.49 -3.91
CA LYS A 318 16.96 -2.01 -2.96
C LYS A 318 18.28 -2.81 -3.00
N SER A 319 18.37 -3.79 -3.89
CA SER A 319 19.60 -4.54 -4.14
C SER A 319 20.58 -3.74 -4.99
N SER A 320 21.86 -3.79 -4.62
CA SER A 320 22.97 -3.35 -5.47
C SER A 320 23.98 -4.47 -5.72
N GLY A 321 23.58 -5.74 -5.55
CA GLY A 321 24.47 -6.89 -5.71
C GLY A 321 23.88 -8.24 -5.25
N THR A 322 24.55 -9.32 -5.65
CA THR A 322 24.10 -10.72 -5.55
C THR A 322 23.89 -11.27 -4.13
N ASP A 323 24.30 -10.53 -3.09
CA ASP A 323 24.24 -11.00 -1.70
C ASP A 323 23.11 -10.35 -0.87
N THR A 324 22.27 -9.50 -1.46
CA THR A 324 21.13 -8.84 -0.78
C THR A 324 20.25 -9.81 0.02
N TYR A 325 19.83 -10.93 -0.58
CA TYR A 325 19.02 -11.93 0.11
C TYR A 325 19.78 -12.64 1.24
N LYS A 326 21.09 -12.88 1.09
CA LYS A 326 21.93 -13.49 2.14
C LYS A 326 22.13 -12.54 3.31
N LEU A 327 22.30 -11.23 3.03
CA LEU A 327 22.38 -10.18 4.04
C LEU A 327 21.04 -10.00 4.77
N LEU A 328 19.91 -10.05 4.06
CA LEU A 328 18.58 -10.03 4.66
C LEU A 328 18.32 -11.27 5.52
N GLN A 329 18.61 -12.48 5.01
CA GLN A 329 18.52 -13.73 5.75
C GLN A 329 19.37 -13.70 7.02
N HIS A 330 20.63 -13.25 6.93
CA HIS A 330 21.52 -13.12 8.08
C HIS A 330 21.01 -12.08 9.09
N PHE A 331 20.48 -10.94 8.62
CA PHE A 331 19.83 -9.97 9.48
C PHE A 331 18.61 -10.56 10.23
N LEU A 332 17.74 -11.30 9.53
CA LEU A 332 16.58 -11.97 10.14
C LEU A 332 17.02 -13.04 11.17
N GLN A 333 18.11 -13.75 10.92
CA GLN A 333 18.71 -14.71 11.88
C GLN A 333 19.28 -14.01 13.14
N ILE A 334 19.73 -12.76 13.04
CA ILE A 334 20.21 -11.96 14.19
C ILE A 334 19.04 -11.31 14.94
N ALA A 335 18.06 -10.77 14.21
CA ALA A 335 16.90 -10.09 14.77
C ALA A 335 15.89 -11.04 15.43
N VAL A 336 15.89 -12.33 15.03
CA VAL A 336 14.96 -13.38 15.48
C VAL A 336 13.53 -12.86 15.61
N PRO A 337 12.95 -12.31 14.53
CA PRO A 337 11.68 -11.58 14.62
C PRO A 337 10.55 -12.50 15.03
N ARG A 338 9.67 -11.98 15.91
CA ARG A 338 8.50 -12.70 16.40
C ARG A 338 7.48 -12.96 15.28
N VAL A 339 7.49 -12.10 14.27
CA VAL A 339 6.77 -12.29 13.01
C VAL A 339 7.47 -11.55 11.87
N VAL A 340 7.45 -12.13 10.69
CA VAL A 340 7.69 -11.44 9.42
C VAL A 340 6.40 -11.48 8.60
N VAL A 341 5.99 -10.35 8.03
CA VAL A 341 4.91 -10.29 7.05
C VAL A 341 5.49 -9.95 5.70
N SER A 342 5.32 -10.85 4.73
CA SER A 342 5.63 -10.60 3.33
C SER A 342 4.39 -10.06 2.62
N LEU A 343 4.55 -8.91 1.97
CA LEU A 343 3.56 -8.27 1.10
C LEU A 343 4.06 -8.37 -0.34
N ASP A 344 3.69 -9.44 -1.03
CA ASP A 344 4.02 -9.65 -2.43
C ASP A 344 2.89 -9.14 -3.35
N THR A 345 3.20 -8.86 -4.61
CA THR A 345 2.23 -8.72 -5.69
C THR A 345 2.15 -9.97 -6.57
N ASP A 346 2.97 -11.00 -6.28
CA ASP A 346 2.93 -12.41 -6.72
C ASP A 346 2.50 -12.64 -8.18
N CYS A 347 3.16 -11.89 -9.07
CA CYS A 347 3.18 -12.12 -10.51
C CYS A 347 4.63 -12.12 -11.05
N PHE A 348 5.63 -12.09 -10.15
CA PHE A 348 7.00 -11.68 -10.47
C PHE A 348 8.10 -12.51 -9.80
N ASN A 349 8.19 -13.79 -10.21
CA ASN A 349 9.47 -14.51 -10.26
C ASN A 349 9.95 -14.65 -11.72
N PRO A 350 10.13 -13.56 -12.49
CA PRO A 350 10.52 -13.66 -13.89
C PRO A 350 11.98 -14.09 -14.01
N THR A 351 12.31 -14.88 -15.03
CA THR A 351 13.69 -15.26 -15.35
C THR A 351 14.33 -14.36 -16.41
N SER A 352 13.63 -13.31 -16.85
CA SER A 352 14.05 -12.33 -17.87
C SER A 352 13.22 -11.02 -17.76
N LEU A 353 13.77 -9.88 -18.21
CA LEU A 353 13.02 -8.62 -18.31
C LEU A 353 11.81 -8.78 -19.22
N SER A 354 11.91 -9.56 -20.30
CA SER A 354 10.79 -9.84 -21.21
C SER A 354 9.58 -10.47 -20.50
N GLN A 355 9.80 -11.43 -19.59
CA GLN A 355 8.74 -11.99 -18.74
C GLN A 355 8.24 -10.99 -17.69
N SER A 356 9.14 -10.18 -17.12
CA SER A 356 8.78 -9.12 -16.17
C SER A 356 7.84 -8.08 -16.80
N VAL A 357 8.12 -7.68 -18.05
CA VAL A 357 7.27 -6.78 -18.84
C VAL A 357 5.98 -7.47 -19.26
N ALA A 358 6.00 -8.72 -19.71
CA ALA A 358 4.79 -9.45 -20.09
C ALA A 358 3.79 -9.60 -18.92
N SER A 359 4.25 -10.13 -17.77
CA SER A 359 3.44 -10.21 -16.54
C SER A 359 3.04 -8.83 -16.02
N GLY A 360 3.91 -7.83 -16.22
CA GLY A 360 3.69 -6.43 -15.87
C GLY A 360 2.54 -5.78 -16.65
N LEU A 361 2.44 -6.03 -17.96
CA LEU A 361 1.36 -5.51 -18.80
C LEU A 361 -0.02 -6.00 -18.33
N GLU A 362 -0.15 -7.28 -18.01
CA GLU A 362 -1.38 -7.85 -17.46
C GLU A 362 -1.71 -7.28 -16.07
N PHE A 363 -0.71 -7.25 -15.17
CA PHE A 363 -0.86 -6.81 -13.78
C PHE A 363 -1.25 -5.33 -13.69
N TYR A 364 -0.50 -4.45 -14.35
CA TYR A 364 -0.82 -3.01 -14.37
C TYR A 364 -2.05 -2.70 -15.22
N GLY A 365 -2.33 -3.48 -16.27
CA GLY A 365 -3.62 -3.41 -16.97
C GLY A 365 -4.81 -3.67 -16.04
N SER A 366 -4.73 -4.73 -15.23
CA SER A 366 -5.76 -5.08 -14.23
C SER A 366 -5.90 -4.02 -13.12
N LEU A 367 -4.78 -3.44 -12.66
CA LEU A 367 -4.80 -2.33 -11.69
C LEU A 367 -5.43 -1.04 -12.25
N ILE A 368 -5.16 -0.71 -13.51
CA ILE A 368 -5.74 0.46 -14.18
C ILE A 368 -7.23 0.25 -14.39
N GLU A 369 -7.64 -0.94 -14.85
CA GLU A 369 -9.05 -1.33 -14.99
C GLU A 369 -9.81 -1.23 -13.65
N SER A 370 -9.27 -1.78 -12.57
CA SER A 370 -9.97 -1.81 -11.28
C SER A 370 -10.12 -0.42 -10.64
N VAL A 371 -9.15 0.47 -10.84
CA VAL A 371 -9.24 1.89 -10.41
C VAL A 371 -10.16 2.70 -11.31
N GLU A 372 -10.20 2.40 -12.62
CA GLU A 372 -11.10 3.06 -13.57
C GLU A 372 -12.57 2.69 -13.33
N ALA A 373 -12.85 1.40 -13.08
CA ALA A 373 -14.17 0.92 -12.67
C ALA A 373 -14.61 1.58 -11.35
N ALA A 374 -13.71 1.69 -10.36
CA ALA A 374 -14.01 2.37 -9.09
C ALA A 374 -14.30 3.86 -9.28
N ALA A 375 -13.51 4.57 -10.10
CA ALA A 375 -13.69 6.00 -10.36
C ALA A 375 -14.96 6.30 -11.16
N ALA A 376 -15.44 5.34 -11.96
CA ALA A 376 -16.73 5.40 -12.62
C ALA A 376 -17.90 5.22 -11.64
N SER A 377 -17.81 4.29 -10.67
CA SER A 377 -18.90 4.06 -9.70
C SER A 377 -18.96 5.09 -8.56
N THR A 378 -17.84 5.71 -8.18
CA THR A 378 -17.78 6.81 -7.20
C THR A 378 -18.01 8.20 -7.81
N GLY A 379 -18.02 8.32 -9.14
CA GLY A 379 -18.14 9.60 -9.85
C GLY A 379 -16.87 10.47 -9.79
N MET A 380 -15.75 9.96 -9.29
CA MET A 380 -14.47 10.68 -9.20
C MET A 380 -13.82 10.93 -10.57
N GLY A 381 -14.21 10.17 -11.60
CA GLY A 381 -13.89 10.43 -13.00
C GLY A 381 -12.45 10.10 -13.43
N GLY A 382 -12.22 10.10 -14.74
CA GLY A 382 -10.96 9.63 -15.34
C GLY A 382 -9.72 10.41 -14.90
N GLU A 383 -9.85 11.68 -14.53
CA GLU A 383 -8.75 12.51 -14.01
C GLU A 383 -8.19 11.98 -12.68
N ALA A 384 -9.04 11.43 -11.79
CA ALA A 384 -8.58 10.78 -10.58
C ALA A 384 -7.74 9.53 -10.89
N VAL A 385 -8.16 8.75 -11.89
CA VAL A 385 -7.41 7.59 -12.41
C VAL A 385 -6.04 8.03 -12.95
N ARG A 386 -5.97 9.16 -13.69
CA ARG A 386 -4.72 9.67 -14.27
C ARG A 386 -3.70 10.07 -13.22
N ARG A 387 -4.14 10.64 -12.10
CA ARG A 387 -3.28 10.95 -10.95
C ARG A 387 -2.75 9.69 -10.28
N VAL A 388 -3.58 8.66 -10.11
CA VAL A 388 -3.16 7.35 -9.58
C VAL A 388 -2.14 6.69 -10.52
N GLU A 389 -2.39 6.67 -11.83
CA GLU A 389 -1.44 6.16 -12.82
C GLU A 389 -0.10 6.89 -12.77
N TRP A 390 -0.11 8.22 -12.83
CA TRP A 390 1.10 9.04 -12.89
C TRP A 390 1.90 9.01 -11.57
N GLY A 391 1.22 9.00 -10.42
CA GLY A 391 1.84 9.09 -9.10
C GLY A 391 2.12 7.76 -8.41
N ILE A 392 1.48 6.66 -8.81
CA ILE A 392 1.62 5.33 -8.19
C ILE A 392 2.15 4.29 -9.18
N PHE A 393 1.47 4.11 -10.32
CA PHE A 393 1.79 2.99 -11.22
C PHE A 393 3.04 3.28 -12.07
N ARG A 394 3.14 4.47 -12.67
CA ARG A 394 4.32 4.89 -13.45
C ARG A 394 5.63 4.79 -12.64
N PRO A 395 5.73 5.32 -11.39
CA PRO A 395 6.94 5.14 -10.58
C PRO A 395 7.27 3.67 -10.32
N LYS A 396 6.28 2.83 -9.97
CA LYS A 396 6.50 1.39 -9.74
C LYS A 396 6.91 0.62 -10.99
N ILE A 397 6.40 1.00 -12.17
CA ILE A 397 6.81 0.44 -13.46
C ILE A 397 8.27 0.80 -13.77
N SER A 398 8.65 2.06 -13.57
CA SER A 398 10.06 2.49 -13.66
C SER A 398 10.96 1.78 -12.65
N GLU A 399 10.47 1.52 -11.44
CA GLU A 399 11.14 0.75 -10.39
C GLU A 399 11.44 -0.69 -10.84
N VAL A 400 10.43 -1.39 -11.37
CA VAL A 400 10.55 -2.78 -11.86
C VAL A 400 11.49 -2.90 -13.06
N VAL A 401 11.46 -1.94 -13.98
CA VAL A 401 12.34 -1.93 -15.17
C VAL A 401 13.76 -1.49 -14.84
N GLY A 402 13.92 -0.39 -14.10
CA GLY A 402 15.21 0.23 -13.80
C GLY A 402 16.06 -0.52 -12.76
N SER A 403 15.43 -1.36 -11.93
CA SER A 403 16.13 -2.22 -10.97
C SER A 403 16.21 -3.69 -11.39
N TRP A 404 16.04 -3.98 -12.69
CA TRP A 404 16.21 -5.34 -13.21
C TRP A 404 17.66 -5.81 -13.10
N CYS A 405 17.91 -6.79 -12.23
CA CYS A 405 19.25 -7.31 -11.93
C CYS A 405 19.43 -8.81 -12.22
N GLY A 406 18.45 -9.44 -12.89
CA GLY A 406 18.44 -10.87 -13.22
C GLY A 406 17.48 -11.68 -12.34
N GLN A 407 17.80 -12.96 -12.15
CA GLN A 407 16.91 -13.90 -11.44
C GLN A 407 16.70 -13.52 -9.97
N SER A 408 15.44 -13.53 -9.54
CA SER A 408 15.08 -13.42 -8.12
C SER A 408 15.25 -14.79 -7.45
N GLU A 409 16.03 -14.85 -6.38
CA GLU A 409 16.09 -16.02 -5.49
C GLU A 409 14.71 -16.25 -4.85
N PRO A 410 14.25 -17.52 -4.67
CA PRO A 410 12.94 -17.78 -4.09
C PRO A 410 12.81 -17.18 -2.68
N PHE A 411 12.04 -16.10 -2.54
CA PHE A 411 11.93 -15.36 -1.28
C PHE A 411 11.41 -16.23 -0.12
N HIS A 412 10.54 -17.19 -0.46
CA HIS A 412 10.02 -18.22 0.45
C HIS A 412 11.13 -19.14 1.01
N GLU A 413 12.16 -19.45 0.22
CA GLU A 413 13.33 -20.23 0.65
C GLU A 413 14.29 -19.39 1.48
N MET A 414 14.46 -18.10 1.16
CA MET A 414 15.24 -17.17 1.99
C MET A 414 14.64 -17.04 3.41
N LEU A 415 13.31 -16.93 3.53
CA LEU A 415 12.62 -16.89 4.83
C LEU A 415 12.74 -18.22 5.58
N ALA A 416 12.57 -19.36 4.91
CA ALA A 416 12.82 -20.67 5.51
C ALA A 416 14.29 -20.83 5.97
N GLY A 417 15.24 -20.33 5.19
CA GLY A 417 16.66 -20.24 5.52
C GLY A 417 16.98 -19.28 6.68
N ALA A 418 16.08 -18.33 6.98
CA ALA A 418 16.13 -17.52 8.19
C ALA A 418 15.55 -18.24 9.43
N ARG A 419 15.18 -19.52 9.30
CA ARG A 419 14.46 -20.37 10.28
C ARG A 419 13.03 -19.93 10.57
N LEU A 420 12.42 -19.19 9.66
CA LEU A 420 11.02 -18.80 9.78
C LEU A 420 10.11 -19.86 9.14
N THR A 421 8.96 -20.10 9.76
CA THR A 421 7.92 -21.01 9.25
C THR A 421 6.68 -20.22 8.84
N PRO A 422 6.01 -20.56 7.73
CA PRO A 422 4.80 -19.87 7.30
C PRO A 422 3.62 -20.23 8.21
N VAL A 423 2.79 -19.24 8.55
CA VAL A 423 1.68 -19.33 9.51
C VAL A 423 0.41 -18.81 8.88
N GLY A 424 -0.60 -19.69 8.76
CA GLY A 424 -1.91 -19.34 8.18
C GLY A 424 -2.68 -18.31 9.01
N PHE A 425 -3.33 -17.36 8.31
CA PHE A 425 -4.08 -16.28 8.91
C PHE A 425 -5.34 -16.73 9.66
N SER A 426 -5.58 -16.11 10.83
CA SER A 426 -6.76 -16.39 11.67
C SER A 426 -8.07 -16.11 10.94
N GLN A 427 -9.16 -16.71 11.41
CA GLN A 427 -10.48 -16.48 10.83
C GLN A 427 -10.94 -15.01 10.97
N ASN A 428 -10.40 -14.27 11.94
CA ASN A 428 -10.70 -12.85 12.12
C ASN A 428 -10.09 -12.00 10.99
N VAL A 429 -8.82 -12.27 10.62
CA VAL A 429 -8.17 -11.58 9.50
C VAL A 429 -8.91 -11.87 8.19
N VAL A 430 -9.33 -13.11 7.96
CA VAL A 430 -10.06 -13.48 6.74
C VAL A 430 -11.47 -12.88 6.69
N ALA A 431 -12.20 -12.87 7.80
CA ALA A 431 -13.49 -12.19 7.88
C ALA A 431 -13.36 -10.67 7.65
N GLN A 432 -12.28 -10.04 8.15
CA GLN A 432 -11.98 -8.63 7.88
C GLN A 432 -11.59 -8.40 6.41
N ALA A 433 -10.91 -9.35 5.77
CA ALA A 433 -10.58 -9.31 4.35
C ALA A 433 -11.82 -9.37 3.45
N GLU A 434 -12.68 -10.36 3.69
CA GLU A 434 -13.97 -10.51 2.99
C GLU A 434 -14.85 -9.27 3.19
N TRP A 435 -14.90 -8.72 4.41
CA TRP A 435 -15.67 -7.52 4.72
C TRP A 435 -15.14 -6.28 3.98
N LEU A 436 -13.82 -6.09 3.92
CA LEU A 436 -13.21 -4.97 3.18
C LEU A 436 -13.57 -5.03 1.69
N VAL A 437 -13.54 -6.22 1.08
CA VAL A 437 -13.88 -6.42 -0.33
C VAL A 437 -15.39 -6.26 -0.58
N ARG A 438 -16.26 -6.74 0.31
CA ARG A 438 -17.71 -6.47 0.27
C ARG A 438 -18.07 -4.99 0.48
N GLY A 439 -17.13 -4.19 0.99
CA GLY A 439 -17.23 -2.73 1.13
C GLY A 439 -16.60 -1.94 -0.03
N ALA A 440 -16.17 -2.59 -1.11
CA ALA A 440 -15.74 -1.90 -2.33
C ALA A 440 -16.93 -1.33 -3.11
N SER A 441 -16.71 -0.28 -3.91
CA SER A 441 -17.75 0.35 -4.74
C SER A 441 -18.02 -0.38 -6.06
N ILE A 442 -17.40 -1.54 -6.27
CA ILE A 442 -17.47 -2.36 -7.50
C ILE A 442 -17.35 -3.85 -7.18
N ASP A 443 -18.10 -4.67 -7.92
CA ASP A 443 -17.88 -6.12 -7.99
C ASP A 443 -16.64 -6.43 -8.85
N GLY A 444 -15.86 -7.44 -8.46
CA GLY A 444 -14.70 -7.92 -9.23
C GLY A 444 -13.49 -8.22 -8.36
N TYR A 445 -13.34 -7.54 -7.22
CA TYR A 445 -12.36 -7.90 -6.19
C TYR A 445 -12.78 -9.19 -5.47
N GLN A 446 -11.81 -10.06 -5.16
CA GLN A 446 -12.04 -11.31 -4.44
C GLN A 446 -10.90 -11.59 -3.44
N VAL A 447 -11.22 -12.26 -2.31
CA VAL A 447 -10.23 -12.76 -1.36
C VAL A 447 -10.22 -14.28 -1.37
N ALA A 448 -9.04 -14.88 -1.43
CA ALA A 448 -8.84 -16.32 -1.29
C ALA A 448 -7.75 -16.64 -0.24
N ARG A 449 -7.88 -17.79 0.42
CA ARG A 449 -6.75 -18.45 1.10
C ARG A 449 -6.00 -19.29 0.07
N ARG A 450 -4.67 -19.17 0.03
CA ARG A 450 -3.77 -20.03 -0.75
C ARG A 450 -2.67 -20.51 0.20
N ASP A 451 -2.74 -21.78 0.59
CA ASP A 451 -1.85 -22.37 1.61
C ASP A 451 -1.84 -21.56 2.92
N ALA A 452 -0.70 -20.98 3.32
CA ALA A 452 -0.58 -20.08 4.47
C ALA A 452 -0.88 -18.60 4.15
N SER A 453 -1.09 -18.27 2.87
CA SER A 453 -1.22 -16.91 2.36
C SER A 453 -2.67 -16.44 2.19
N LEU A 454 -2.87 -15.12 2.20
CA LEU A 454 -4.09 -14.47 1.76
C LEU A 454 -3.86 -13.70 0.46
N VAL A 455 -4.73 -13.93 -0.50
CA VAL A 455 -4.66 -13.39 -1.86
C VAL A 455 -5.83 -12.43 -2.07
N LEU A 456 -5.53 -11.19 -2.44
CA LEU A 456 -6.48 -10.25 -3.04
C LEU A 456 -6.29 -10.30 -4.55
N SER A 457 -7.37 -10.57 -5.28
CA SER A 457 -7.40 -10.63 -6.75
C SER A 457 -8.48 -9.71 -7.32
N TRP A 458 -8.37 -9.40 -8.61
CA TRP A 458 -9.35 -8.67 -9.42
C TRP A 458 -9.66 -9.48 -10.68
N HIS A 459 -10.93 -9.82 -10.90
CA HIS A 459 -11.39 -10.71 -11.98
C HIS A 459 -10.57 -12.02 -12.12
N GLY A 460 -10.03 -12.53 -11.01
CA GLY A 460 -9.20 -13.75 -10.96
C GLY A 460 -7.71 -13.53 -11.22
N LYS A 461 -7.25 -12.32 -11.56
CA LYS A 461 -5.82 -11.95 -11.57
C LYS A 461 -5.38 -11.53 -10.16
N ASP A 462 -4.35 -12.16 -9.63
CA ASP A 462 -3.81 -11.81 -8.31
C ASP A 462 -3.20 -10.40 -8.31
N LEU A 463 -3.43 -9.64 -7.24
CA LEU A 463 -2.97 -8.25 -7.09
C LEU A 463 -2.05 -8.05 -5.88
N VAL A 464 -2.37 -8.68 -4.75
CA VAL A 464 -1.53 -8.73 -3.54
C VAL A 464 -1.66 -10.09 -2.87
N VAL A 465 -0.52 -10.67 -2.49
CA VAL A 465 -0.43 -11.87 -1.66
C VAL A 465 0.29 -11.52 -0.37
N THR A 466 -0.45 -11.55 0.74
CA THR A 466 0.12 -11.42 2.09
C THR A 466 0.45 -12.82 2.63
N SER A 467 1.66 -13.03 3.14
CA SER A 467 2.00 -14.22 3.95
C SER A 467 2.62 -13.82 5.29
N ALA A 468 2.26 -14.54 6.35
CA ALA A 468 2.78 -14.32 7.70
C ALA A 468 3.70 -15.47 8.11
N TRP A 469 4.76 -15.16 8.84
CA TRP A 469 5.86 -16.08 9.15
C TRP A 469 6.34 -15.91 10.58
N ARG A 470 6.70 -16.99 11.29
CA ARG A 470 7.16 -16.91 12.68
C ARG A 470 8.39 -17.79 12.95
N SER A 471 9.15 -17.38 13.96
CA SER A 471 10.30 -18.09 14.56
C SER A 471 9.87 -19.06 15.68
#